data_AF-R6RF69-F1
#
_entry.id   AF-R6RF69-F1
#
_cell.length_a   1.000
_cell.length_b   1.000
_cell.length_c   1.000
_cell.angle_alpha   90.00
_cell.angle_beta   90.00
_cell.angle_gamma   90.00
#
_symmetry.space_group_name_H-M   'P 1'
#
loop_
_entity.id
_entity.type
_entity.pdbx_description
1 polymer ?
#
loop_
_entity_poly.entity_id
_entity_poly.type
_entity_poly.pdbx_seq_one_letter_code
_entity_poly.pdbx_strand_id
1 'polypeptide(L)' 'MAILTCQDDTLTIEVIIFTKAYQQYKNMMKENKLFLMKGYFRQNETETSFILDELINMEE' A
#
# COMPACT_ATOMS: atom_id res chain seq x y z
N MET A 1 -2.06 6.58 -10.62
CA MET A 1 -2.35 6.52 -9.17
C MET A 1 -3.29 5.36 -8.95
N ALA A 2 -3.07 4.57 -7.91
CA ALA A 2 -3.94 3.48 -7.51
C ALA A 2 -4.18 3.57 -6.00
N ILE A 3 -5.32 3.07 -5.55
CA ILE A 3 -5.67 2.95 -4.14
C ILE A 3 -5.80 1.45 -3.87
N LEU A 4 -5.11 0.97 -2.84
CA LEU A 4 -5.12 -0.42 -2.44
C LEU A 4 -5.67 -0.53 -1.03
N THR A 5 -6.62 -1.42 -0.82
CA THR A 5 -7.18 -1.70 0.50
C THR A 5 -6.42 -2.88 1.09
N CYS A 6 -5.70 -2.64 2.18
CA CYS A 6 -4.95 -3.67 2.89
C CYS A 6 -5.68 -4.00 4.18
N GLN A 7 -5.81 -5.28 4.49
CA GLN A 7 -6.44 -5.76 5.70
C GLN A 7 -5.48 -6.75 6.38
N ASP A 8 -5.28 -6.57 7.69
CA ASP A 8 -4.72 -7.60 8.57
C ASP A 8 -5.73 -7.96 9.68
N ASP A 9 -5.31 -8.78 10.65
CA ASP A 9 -6.13 -9.21 11.79
C ASP A 9 -6.59 -8.05 12.70
N THR A 10 -5.89 -6.92 12.66
CA THR A 10 -6.11 -5.73 13.48
C THR A 10 -7.07 -4.77 12.79
N LEU A 11 -6.75 -4.32 11.58
CA LEU A 11 -7.41 -3.20 10.92
C LEU A 11 -7.34 -3.28 9.39
N THR A 12 -8.25 -2.55 8.75
CA THR A 12 -8.23 -2.28 7.31
C THR A 12 -7.75 -0.85 7.07
N ILE A 13 -6.81 -0.65 6.15
CA ILE A 13 -6.28 0.66 5.78
C ILE A 13 -6.31 0.88 4.26
N GLU A 14 -6.43 2.14 3.86
CA GLU A 14 -6.26 2.56 2.47
C GLU A 14 -4.83 3.03 2.23
N VAL A 15 -4.22 2.44 1.19
CA VAL A 15 -2.85 2.73 0.76
C VAL A 15 -2.89 3.44 -0.59
N ILE A 16 -2.35 4.65 -0.64
CA ILE A 16 -2.21 5.44 -1.86
C ILE A 16 -0.87 5.13 -2.51
N ILE A 17 -0.93 4.77 -3.79
CA ILE A 17 0.24 4.43 -4.59
C ILE A 17 0.34 5.41 -5.76
N PHE A 18 1.40 6.22 -5.76
CA PHE A 18 1.68 7.14 -6.86
C PHE A 18 2.10 6.40 -8.12
N THR A 19 1.86 7.03 -9.28
CA THR A 19 2.01 6.40 -10.60
C THR A 19 3.39 5.79 -10.83
N LYS A 20 4.47 6.41 -10.33
CA LYS A 20 5.83 5.89 -10.43
C LYS A 20 6.00 4.55 -9.70
N ALA A 21 5.62 4.51 -8.42
CA ALA A 21 5.67 3.30 -7.60
C ALA A 21 4.71 2.22 -8.14
N TYR A 22 3.53 2.61 -8.60
CA TYR A 22 2.56 1.68 -9.17
C TYR A 22 3.13 0.94 -10.40
N GLN A 23 3.78 1.64 -11.34
CA GLN A 23 4.36 0.97 -12.50
C GLN A 23 5.46 -0.03 -12.13
N GLN A 24 6.20 0.23 -11.05
CA GLN A 24 7.24 -0.65 -10.54
C GLN A 24 6.66 -1.90 -9.88
N TYR A 25 5.60 -1.76 -9.08
CA TYR A 25 5.11 -2.82 -8.20
C TYR A 25 3.80 -3.50 -8.64
N LYS A 26 3.15 -3.03 -9.73
CA LYS A 26 1.85 -3.56 -10.19
C LYS A 26 1.78 -5.08 -10.35
N ASN A 27 2.89 -5.72 -10.73
CA ASN A 27 2.92 -7.16 -10.95
C ASN A 27 3.01 -7.94 -9.63
N MET A 28 3.52 -7.30 -8.59
CA MET A 28 3.62 -7.86 -7.24
C MET A 28 2.28 -7.74 -6.51
N MET A 29 1.57 -6.61 -6.67
CA MET A 29 0.29 -6.31 -6.02
C MET A 29 -0.86 -7.18 -6.55
N LYS A 30 -0.92 -8.45 -6.15
CA LYS A 30 -2.01 -9.38 -6.43
C LYS A 30 -2.83 -9.63 -5.17
N GLU A 31 -4.09 -9.99 -5.36
CA GLU A 31 -4.97 -10.40 -4.26
C GLU A 31 -4.40 -11.61 -3.50
N ASN A 32 -4.70 -11.68 -2.19
CA ASN A 32 -4.30 -12.77 -1.30
C ASN A 32 -2.79 -13.02 -1.21
N LYS A 33 -2.01 -11.95 -1.24
CA LYS A 33 -0.55 -11.99 -1.12
C LYS A 33 -0.08 -11.16 0.07
N LEU A 34 0.95 -11.65 0.74
CA LEU A 34 1.54 -10.99 1.88
C LEU A 34 2.67 -10.06 1.43
N PHE A 35 2.58 -8.79 1.81
CA PHE A 35 3.61 -7.80 1.50
C PHE A 35 3.99 -7.01 2.75
N LEU A 36 5.25 -6.63 2.80
CA LEU A 36 5.72 -5.60 3.71
C LEU A 36 5.74 -4.26 2.96
N MET A 37 5.03 -3.28 3.50
CA MET A 37 4.97 -1.93 2.96
C MET A 37 5.69 -0.96 3.88
N LYS A 38 6.50 -0.07 3.31
CA LYS A 38 7.06 1.08 4.02
C LYS A 38 6.63 2.36 3.33
N GLY A 39 6.42 3.38 4.14
CA GLY A 39 5.88 4.64 3.69
C GLY A 39 5.54 5.51 4.89
N TYR A 40 4.70 6.51 4.65
CA TYR A 40 4.33 7.47 5.67
C TYR A 40 2.84 7.75 5.64
N PHE A 41 2.29 8.03 6.81
CA PHE A 41 0.92 8.53 6.92
C PHE A 41 0.89 10.00 6.54
N ARG A 42 -0.10 10.36 5.72
CA ARG A 42 -0.46 11.74 5.46
C ARG A 42 -1.86 11.96 6.00
N GLN A 43 -1.96 12.87 6.95
CA GLN A 43 -3.23 13.30 7.49
C GLN A 43 -3.63 14.60 6.80
N ASN A 44 -4.78 14.59 6.15
CA ASN A 44 -5.51 15.80 5.75
C ASN A 44 -6.60 16.08 6.80
N GLU A 45 -7.29 17.22 6.73
CA GLU A 45 -8.26 17.65 7.75
C GLU A 45 -9.37 16.63 8.06
N THR A 46 -9.67 15.72 7.12
CA THR A 46 -10.77 14.75 7.25
C THR A 46 -10.35 13.28 7.15
N GLU A 47 -9.16 12.98 6.62
CA GLU A 47 -8.76 11.60 6.29
C GLU A 47 -7.27 11.36 6.55
N THR A 48 -6.96 10.15 7.02
CA THR A 48 -5.58 9.65 7.18
C THR A 48 -5.32 8.59 6.12
N SER A 49 -4.39 8.86 5.22
CA SER A 49 -4.01 7.92 4.15
C SER A 49 -2.57 7.47 4.33
N PHE A 50 -2.29 6.19 4.07
CA PHE A 50 -0.92 5.69 4.03
C PHE A 50 -0.36 5.84 2.62
N ILE A 51 0.77 6.52 2.45
CA ILE A 51 1.45 6.69 1.16
C ILE A 51 2.60 5.69 1.07
N LEU A 52 2.59 4.87 0.03
CA LEU A 52 3.61 3.83 -0.20
C LEU A 52 4.89 4.41 -0.82
N ASP A 53 6.04 4.13 -0.20
CA ASP A 53 7.38 4.41 -0.74
C ASP A 53 8.08 3.13 -1.25
N GLU A 54 8.05 2.06 -0.44
CA GLU A 54 8.73 0.79 -0.74
C GLU A 54 7.78 -0.40 -0.49
N LEU A 55 7.81 -1.36 -1.40
CA LEU A 55 7.07 -2.63 -1.29
C LEU A 55 8.05 -3.80 -1.36
N ILE A 56 7.96 -4.72 -0.41
CA ILE A 56 8.76 -5.94 -0.35
C ILE A 56 7.79 -7.13 -0.35
N ASN A 57 8.01 -8.07 -1.26
CA ASN A 57 7.25 -9.33 -1.26
C ASN A 57 7.78 -10.23 -0.16
N MET A 58 6.88 -10.74 0.68
CA MET A 58 7.23 -11.62 1.80
C MET A 58 7.06 -13.10 1.46
N GLU A 59 6.52 -13.41 0.28
CA GLU A 59 6.53 -14.77 -0.25
C GLU A 59 7.86 -15.04 -0.96
N GLU A 60 8.77 -15.74 -0.26
CA GLU A 60 9.77 -16.63 -0.88
C GLU A 60 9.16 -18.00 -1.18
#